data_AF-A0A0P0ILX5-F1
#
_entry.id   AF-A0A0P0ILX5-F1
#
_cell.length_a   1.000
_cell.length_b   1.000
_cell.length_c   1.000
_cell.angle_alpha   90.00
_cell.angle_beta   90.00
_cell.angle_gamma   90.00
#
_symmetry.space_group_name_H-M   'P 1'
#
loop_
_entity.id
_entity.type
_entity.pdbx_description
1 polymer ?
#
loop_
_entity_poly.entity_id
_entity_poly.type
_entity_poly.pdbx_seq_one_letter_code
_entity_poly.pdbx_strand_id
1 'polypeptide(L)'
;MPKVSPEDRYLTVLNVFTTDAPEKQDRLLDEMRAIVDTAAFPGWISSTVHSGQEKLGTANFIQWRSVEDLMQRYEDDKFKHATIPTFSEITTSMMLLQNEVVYSQTHASLGGTVELHPERGDYTVIEFFGVEADKQDELIDALGASMKWLGNVPGYRSHTVMRGIGSRGYEGSFVVRYAQWDSREQWEEFRDFPAEQWPAPRRKVQARIDAVTTRYIVNTYHVVHTRSAERTPDPVR
;
A
#
# COMPACT_ATOMS: atom_id res chain seq x y z
N MET A 1 7.49 -15.84 -1.44
CA MET A 1 6.40 -14.85 -1.54
C MET A 1 6.66 -13.76 -0.52
N PRO A 2 6.53 -12.46 -0.88
CA PRO A 2 6.68 -11.38 0.08
C PRO A 2 5.67 -11.50 1.22
N LYS A 3 6.17 -11.32 2.45
CA LYS A 3 5.39 -11.30 3.67
C LYS A 3 5.46 -9.91 4.28
N VAL A 4 4.38 -9.49 4.93
CA VAL A 4 4.30 -8.18 5.58
C VAL A 4 4.02 -8.38 7.06
N SER A 5 4.92 -7.87 7.90
CA SER A 5 4.81 -7.93 9.35
C SER A 5 5.35 -6.64 9.98
N PRO A 6 4.73 -6.13 11.05
CA PRO A 6 5.28 -5.01 11.82
C PRO A 6 6.58 -5.38 12.55
N GLU A 7 6.85 -6.67 12.78
CA GLU A 7 8.08 -7.16 13.41
C GLU A 7 9.28 -7.14 12.47
N ASP A 8 9.07 -7.15 11.15
CA ASP A 8 10.15 -7.20 10.15
C ASP A 8 11.00 -5.92 10.13
N ARG A 9 10.46 -4.77 10.56
CA ARG A 9 11.14 -3.46 10.61
C ARG A 9 11.82 -3.01 9.32
N TYR A 10 11.42 -3.56 8.18
CA TYR A 10 11.83 -3.08 6.87
C TYR A 10 11.19 -1.73 6.56
N LEU A 11 11.88 -0.94 5.74
CA LEU A 11 11.25 0.19 5.07
C LEU A 11 10.26 -0.34 4.05
N THR A 12 9.01 0.08 4.15
CA THR A 12 7.97 -0.21 3.17
C THR A 12 7.73 1.00 2.29
N VAL A 13 8.06 0.88 1.01
CA VAL A 13 7.82 1.93 0.02
C VAL A 13 6.58 1.58 -0.80
N LEU A 14 5.63 2.51 -0.86
CA LEU A 14 4.46 2.40 -1.72
C LEU A 14 4.51 3.48 -2.79
N ASN A 15 4.80 3.07 -4.02
CA ASN A 15 4.77 3.96 -5.18
C ASN A 15 3.38 3.89 -5.80
N VAL A 16 2.61 4.97 -5.75
CA VAL A 16 1.26 5.06 -6.31
C VAL A 16 1.29 6.02 -7.50
N PHE A 17 0.81 5.53 -8.64
CA PHE A 17 0.74 6.29 -9.87
C PHE A 17 -0.71 6.34 -10.35
N THR A 18 -1.17 7.52 -10.76
CA THR A 18 -2.47 7.66 -11.44
C THR A 18 -2.24 8.02 -12.91
N THR A 19 -3.18 7.65 -13.76
CA THR A 19 -3.16 8.03 -15.18
C THR A 19 -4.57 8.30 -15.69
N ASP A 20 -4.69 8.75 -16.93
CA ASP A 20 -5.93 9.20 -17.57
C ASP A 20 -6.37 8.35 -18.77
N ALA A 21 -5.57 7.34 -19.15
CA ALA A 21 -5.87 6.46 -20.28
C ALA A 21 -5.49 4.99 -20.00
N PRO A 22 -6.30 4.00 -20.40
CA PRO A 22 -5.99 2.58 -20.21
C PRO A 22 -4.64 2.17 -20.80
N GLU A 23 -4.28 2.67 -21.97
CA GLU A 23 -3.02 2.35 -22.65
C GLU A 23 -1.81 2.87 -21.87
N LYS A 24 -1.98 3.97 -21.12
CA LYS A 24 -0.94 4.47 -20.21
C LYS A 24 -0.83 3.61 -18.95
N GLN A 25 -1.92 3.03 -18.46
CA GLN A 25 -1.87 2.06 -17.36
C GLN A 25 -1.14 0.78 -17.80
N ASP A 26 -1.42 0.26 -18.99
CA ASP A 26 -0.71 -0.89 -19.54
C ASP A 26 0.79 -0.62 -19.67
N ARG A 27 1.15 0.55 -20.23
CA ARG A 27 2.55 0.98 -20.31
C ARG A 27 3.20 1.14 -18.93
N LEU A 28 2.50 1.68 -17.93
CA LEU A 28 2.99 1.74 -16.55
C LEU A 28 3.29 0.34 -16.00
N LEU A 29 2.40 -0.62 -16.21
CA LEU A 29 2.58 -1.98 -15.75
C LEU A 29 3.79 -2.65 -16.40
N ASP A 30 3.99 -2.45 -17.70
CA ASP A 30 5.13 -3.02 -18.43
C ASP A 30 6.46 -2.43 -17.96
N GLU A 31 6.55 -1.10 -17.79
CA GLU A 31 7.75 -0.43 -17.27
C GLU A 31 8.06 -0.88 -15.83
N MET A 32 7.03 -1.00 -14.98
CA MET A 32 7.19 -1.48 -13.60
C MET A 32 7.68 -2.93 -13.56
N ARG A 33 7.10 -3.82 -14.38
CA ARG A 33 7.53 -5.22 -14.49
C ARG A 33 8.99 -5.32 -14.94
N ALA A 34 9.38 -4.60 -15.98
CA ALA A 34 10.75 -4.59 -16.48
C ALA A 34 11.77 -4.15 -15.41
N ILE A 35 11.43 -3.15 -14.61
CA ILE A 35 12.26 -2.72 -13.47
C ILE A 35 12.32 -3.81 -12.40
N VAL A 36 11.19 -4.43 -12.05
CA VAL A 36 11.13 -5.46 -11.00
C VAL A 36 11.90 -6.71 -11.40
N ASP A 37 11.76 -7.18 -12.64
CA ASP A 37 12.44 -8.37 -13.18
C ASP A 37 13.97 -8.22 -13.16
N THR A 38 14.46 -6.99 -13.36
CA THR A 38 15.90 -6.68 -13.39
C THR A 38 16.42 -6.11 -12.06
N ALA A 39 15.59 -6.01 -11.02
CA ALA A 39 15.98 -5.41 -9.75
C ALA A 39 17.10 -6.22 -9.08
N ALA A 40 18.23 -5.56 -8.86
CA ALA A 40 19.40 -6.09 -8.17
C ALA A 40 20.05 -5.00 -7.29
N PHE A 41 19.23 -4.13 -6.71
CA PHE A 41 19.70 -3.00 -5.92
C PHE A 41 20.12 -3.45 -4.52
N PRO A 42 21.26 -2.96 -3.98
CA PRO A 42 21.63 -3.20 -2.60
C PRO A 42 20.49 -2.82 -1.65
N GLY A 43 20.13 -3.72 -0.74
CA GLY A 43 19.06 -3.51 0.24
C GLY A 43 17.63 -3.67 -0.28
N TRP A 44 17.41 -3.86 -1.59
CA TRP A 44 16.09 -4.21 -2.09
C TRP A 44 15.71 -5.64 -1.67
N ILE A 45 14.49 -5.82 -1.14
CA ILE A 45 13.99 -7.10 -0.64
C ILE A 45 12.96 -7.68 -1.61
N SER A 46 11.96 -6.89 -1.96
CA SER A 46 10.86 -7.33 -2.82
C SER A 46 10.12 -6.16 -3.46
N SER A 47 9.40 -6.45 -4.55
CA SER A 47 8.44 -5.55 -5.18
C SER A 47 7.21 -6.35 -5.60
N THR A 48 6.03 -5.79 -5.36
CA THR A 48 4.73 -6.34 -5.75
C THR A 48 3.91 -5.29 -6.48
N VAL A 49 3.67 -5.53 -7.77
CA VAL A 49 3.02 -4.60 -8.70
C VAL A 49 1.52 -4.85 -8.74
N HIS A 50 0.77 -3.75 -8.76
CA HIS A 50 -0.68 -3.71 -8.68
C HIS A 50 -1.26 -2.95 -9.87
N SER A 51 -2.33 -3.48 -10.45
CA SER A 51 -3.11 -2.86 -11.53
C SER A 51 -4.41 -2.28 -10.98
N GLY A 52 -4.66 -0.99 -11.20
CA GLY A 52 -5.86 -0.29 -10.73
C GLY A 52 -7.15 -0.85 -11.35
N GLN A 53 -8.20 -0.94 -10.55
CA GLN A 53 -9.50 -1.51 -10.94
C GLN A 53 -10.60 -0.44 -11.01
N GLU A 54 -10.77 0.37 -9.96
CA GLU A 54 -11.78 1.46 -9.95
C GLU A 54 -11.31 2.71 -10.69
N LYS A 55 -10.03 3.07 -10.53
CA LYS A 55 -9.40 4.21 -11.19
C LYS A 55 -8.15 3.77 -11.91
N LEU A 56 -7.87 4.43 -13.05
CA LEU A 56 -6.70 4.16 -13.85
C LEU A 56 -5.41 4.55 -13.10
N GLY A 57 -4.50 3.60 -13.00
CA GLY A 57 -3.25 3.75 -12.27
C GLY A 57 -2.65 2.43 -11.83
N THR A 58 -1.52 2.53 -11.14
CA THR A 58 -0.78 1.38 -10.63
C THR A 58 -0.28 1.66 -9.22
N ALA A 59 0.06 0.59 -8.50
CA ALA A 59 0.80 0.71 -7.25
C ALA A 59 1.95 -0.31 -7.20
N ASN A 60 3.06 0.03 -6.55
CA ASN A 60 4.13 -0.90 -6.24
C ASN A 60 4.35 -0.92 -4.73
N PHE A 61 4.13 -2.07 -4.11
CA PHE A 61 4.48 -2.33 -2.72
C PHE A 61 5.90 -2.89 -2.70
N ILE A 62 6.85 -2.15 -2.13
CA ILE A 62 8.27 -2.46 -2.21
C ILE A 62 8.84 -2.54 -0.80
N GLN A 63 9.61 -3.59 -0.52
CA GLN A 63 10.33 -3.72 0.74
C GLN A 63 11.82 -3.42 0.52
N TRP A 64 12.35 -2.56 1.38
CA TRP A 64 13.76 -2.21 1.44
C TRP A 64 14.28 -2.45 2.84
N ARG A 65 15.57 -2.81 2.94
CA ARG A 65 16.24 -2.95 4.22
C ARG A 65 16.25 -1.62 4.99
N SER A 66 16.53 -0.50 4.33
CA SER A 66 16.56 0.81 4.99
C SER A 66 16.30 2.00 4.05
N VAL A 67 16.12 3.18 4.64
CA VAL A 67 16.00 4.46 3.91
C VAL A 67 17.29 4.79 3.16
N GLU A 68 18.45 4.49 3.74
CA GLU A 68 19.75 4.73 3.11
C GLU A 68 19.89 3.94 1.80
N ASP A 69 19.48 2.67 1.81
CA ASP A 69 19.50 1.83 0.60
C ASP A 69 18.55 2.38 -0.49
N LEU A 70 17.36 2.84 -0.10
CA LEU A 70 16.42 3.50 -1.01
C LEU A 70 17.01 4.80 -1.58
N MET A 71 17.67 5.61 -0.75
CA MET A 71 18.25 6.88 -1.18
C MET A 71 19.40 6.67 -2.17
N GLN A 72 20.24 5.64 -1.98
CA GLN A 72 21.24 5.26 -2.98
C GLN A 72 20.60 4.94 -4.33
N ARG A 73 19.47 4.23 -4.33
CA ARG A 73 18.70 3.94 -5.55
C ARG A 73 18.12 5.20 -6.19
N TYR A 74 17.79 6.22 -5.42
CA TYR A 74 17.33 7.52 -5.95
C TYR A 74 18.46 8.38 -6.50
N GLU A 75 19.70 8.16 -6.04
CA GLU A 75 20.87 8.86 -6.55
C GLU A 75 21.40 8.30 -7.89
N ASP A 76 21.06 7.05 -8.22
CA ASP A 76 21.41 6.39 -9.48
C ASP A 76 20.92 7.18 -10.72
N ASP A 77 21.83 7.44 -11.66
CA ASP A 77 21.59 8.16 -12.91
C ASP A 77 20.44 7.55 -13.73
N LYS A 78 20.31 6.22 -13.74
CA LYS A 78 19.22 5.54 -14.46
C LYS A 78 17.85 5.93 -13.89
N PHE A 79 17.77 6.14 -12.58
CA PHE A 79 16.52 6.60 -11.96
C PHE A 79 16.17 8.02 -12.38
N LYS A 80 17.14 8.92 -12.24
CA LYS A 80 16.96 10.36 -12.44
C LYS A 80 16.68 10.69 -13.91
N HIS A 81 17.38 10.02 -14.81
CA HIS A 81 17.41 10.41 -16.22
C HIS A 81 16.61 9.50 -17.15
N ALA A 82 16.15 8.33 -16.68
CA ALA A 82 15.28 7.46 -17.47
C ALA A 82 13.95 7.16 -16.77
N THR A 83 13.98 6.63 -15.54
CA THR A 83 12.74 6.20 -14.87
C THR A 83 11.79 7.36 -14.60
N ILE A 84 12.24 8.45 -13.96
CA ILE A 84 11.36 9.56 -13.60
C ILE A 84 10.75 10.26 -14.84
N PRO A 85 11.52 10.59 -15.89
CA PRO A 85 10.95 11.18 -17.11
C PRO A 85 9.88 10.29 -17.76
N THR A 86 10.19 8.99 -17.97
CA THR A 86 9.23 8.05 -18.58
C THR A 86 7.93 7.98 -17.79
N PHE A 87 8.01 7.86 -16.46
CA PHE A 87 6.82 7.79 -15.61
C PHE A 87 6.06 9.12 -15.60
N SER A 88 6.75 10.26 -15.65
CA SER A 88 6.11 11.59 -15.68
C SER A 88 5.30 11.83 -16.96
N GLU A 89 5.71 11.23 -18.09
CA GLU A 89 4.97 11.34 -19.36
C GLU A 89 3.65 10.56 -19.37
N ILE A 90 3.57 9.47 -18.60
CA ILE A 90 2.46 8.52 -18.64
C ILE A 90 1.61 8.54 -17.36
N THR A 91 1.89 9.46 -16.44
CA THR A 91 1.15 9.64 -15.19
C THR A 91 0.55 11.04 -15.08
N THR A 92 -0.58 11.13 -14.39
CA THR A 92 -1.20 12.39 -13.98
C THR A 92 -0.81 12.76 -12.54
N SER A 93 -0.42 11.78 -11.72
CA SER A 93 0.17 12.01 -10.41
C SER A 93 1.07 10.85 -10.02
N MET A 94 2.05 11.15 -9.17
CA MET A 94 3.01 10.20 -8.62
C MET A 94 3.21 10.49 -7.13
N MET A 95 2.95 9.51 -6.29
CA MET A 95 3.29 9.54 -4.87
C MET A 95 4.25 8.41 -4.56
N LEU A 96 5.47 8.73 -4.13
CA LEU A 96 6.47 7.78 -3.67
C LEU A 96 6.51 7.85 -2.14
N LEU A 97 5.77 6.94 -1.49
CA LEU A 97 5.51 7.00 -0.06
C LEU A 97 6.47 6.08 0.69
N GLN A 98 7.20 6.60 1.66
CA GLN A 98 8.07 5.85 2.56
C GLN A 98 7.33 5.61 3.88
N ASN A 99 7.27 4.36 4.31
CA ASN A 99 6.44 3.95 5.42
C ASN A 99 7.10 2.91 6.32
N GLU A 100 6.60 2.87 7.56
CA GLU A 100 6.82 1.77 8.51
C GLU A 100 5.50 1.01 8.72
N VAL A 101 5.55 -0.32 8.71
CA VAL A 101 4.39 -1.14 9.08
C VAL A 101 4.24 -1.10 10.60
N VAL A 102 3.14 -0.53 11.07
CA VAL A 102 2.88 -0.33 12.51
C VAL A 102 1.80 -1.25 13.05
N TYR A 103 0.99 -1.84 12.17
CA TYR A 103 -0.05 -2.79 12.54
C TYR A 103 -0.37 -3.72 11.38
N SER A 104 -0.66 -4.98 11.69
CA SER A 104 -1.28 -5.91 10.75
C SER A 104 -2.31 -6.79 11.46
N GLN A 105 -3.34 -7.18 10.72
CA GLN A 105 -4.33 -8.14 11.15
C GLN A 105 -4.73 -9.02 9.98
N THR A 106 -4.87 -10.32 10.22
CA THR A 106 -5.44 -11.25 9.25
C THR A 106 -6.75 -11.84 9.78
N HIS A 107 -7.60 -12.29 8.86
CA HIS A 107 -8.63 -13.26 9.19
C HIS A 107 -7.96 -14.55 9.73
N ALA A 108 -8.65 -15.26 10.62
CA ALA A 108 -8.08 -16.41 11.31
C ALA A 108 -7.65 -17.54 10.35
N SER A 109 -8.32 -17.67 9.20
CA SER A 109 -7.99 -18.66 8.17
C SER A 109 -6.61 -18.48 7.52
N LEU A 110 -5.98 -17.31 7.65
CA LEU A 110 -4.68 -17.01 7.03
C LEU A 110 -3.48 -17.25 7.96
N GLY A 111 -3.69 -17.77 9.17
CA GLY A 111 -2.60 -18.16 10.07
C GLY A 111 -1.70 -17.00 10.52
N GLY A 112 -2.21 -15.78 10.54
CA GLY A 112 -1.51 -14.60 11.08
C GLY A 112 -0.48 -13.96 10.16
N THR A 113 -0.35 -14.40 8.90
CA THR A 113 0.62 -13.84 7.94
C THR A 113 -0.09 -13.09 6.81
N VAL A 114 0.34 -11.85 6.55
CA VAL A 114 -0.07 -11.11 5.34
C VAL A 114 0.89 -11.47 4.21
N GLU A 115 0.36 -11.97 3.09
CA GLU A 115 1.14 -12.34 1.92
C GLU A 115 0.62 -11.60 0.69
N LEU A 116 1.54 -11.18 -0.17
CA LEU A 116 1.23 -10.47 -1.41
C LEU A 116 1.65 -11.33 -2.61
N HIS A 117 0.67 -11.84 -3.38
CA HIS A 117 0.96 -12.68 -4.54
C HIS A 117 -0.16 -12.66 -5.59
N PRO A 118 0.14 -12.67 -6.90
CA PRO A 118 -0.88 -12.72 -7.95
C PRO A 118 -1.85 -13.90 -7.83
N GLU A 119 -1.35 -15.09 -7.47
CA GLU A 119 -2.17 -16.32 -7.41
C GLU A 119 -3.17 -16.35 -6.26
N ARG A 120 -3.06 -15.44 -5.28
CA ARG A 120 -4.00 -15.37 -4.16
C ARG A 120 -5.36 -14.82 -4.58
N GLY A 121 -5.42 -14.09 -5.70
CA GLY A 121 -6.64 -13.45 -6.18
C GLY A 121 -7.21 -12.42 -5.21
N ASP A 122 -6.39 -11.84 -4.33
CA ASP A 122 -6.81 -10.82 -3.36
C ASP A 122 -7.34 -9.59 -4.10
N TYR A 123 -8.58 -9.17 -3.81
CA TYR A 123 -9.06 -7.84 -4.17
C TYR A 123 -8.47 -6.83 -3.19
N THR A 124 -7.56 -6.01 -3.68
CA THR A 124 -6.74 -5.14 -2.84
C THR A 124 -7.31 -3.74 -2.79
N VAL A 125 -7.42 -3.17 -1.60
CA VAL A 125 -7.86 -1.78 -1.39
C VAL A 125 -6.70 -1.02 -0.75
N ILE A 126 -6.29 0.08 -1.37
CA ILE A 126 -5.25 0.95 -0.83
C ILE A 126 -5.89 2.31 -0.55
N GLU A 127 -5.85 2.70 0.71
CA GLU A 127 -6.40 3.94 1.22
C GLU A 127 -5.26 4.80 1.78
N PHE A 128 -5.16 6.03 1.30
CA PHE A 128 -4.24 7.06 1.78
C PHE A 128 -5.02 8.10 2.58
N PHE A 129 -4.51 8.41 3.76
CA PHE A 129 -5.08 9.40 4.66
C PHE A 129 -4.03 10.46 4.99
N GLY A 130 -4.25 11.70 4.57
CA GLY A 130 -3.54 12.86 5.11
C GLY A 130 -4.05 13.19 6.50
N VAL A 131 -3.16 13.65 7.39
CA VAL A 131 -3.46 13.91 8.80
C VAL A 131 -2.53 15.00 9.35
N GLU A 132 -3.00 15.75 10.34
CA GLU A 132 -2.11 16.64 11.10
C GLU A 132 -1.07 15.84 11.88
N ALA A 133 0.15 16.36 12.00
CA ALA A 133 1.27 15.62 12.58
C ALA A 133 1.00 15.15 14.02
N ASP A 134 0.31 15.97 14.83
CA ASP A 134 -0.04 15.64 16.22
C ASP A 134 -1.22 14.66 16.36
N LYS A 135 -1.86 14.29 15.24
CA LYS A 135 -2.98 13.33 15.18
C LYS A 135 -2.62 12.02 14.46
N GLN A 136 -1.39 11.86 13.96
CA GLN A 136 -1.00 10.65 13.22
C GLN A 136 -1.18 9.36 14.03
N ASP A 137 -0.82 9.38 15.32
CA ASP A 137 -0.96 8.22 16.21
C ASP A 137 -2.44 7.85 16.47
N GLU A 138 -3.31 8.86 16.61
CA GLU A 138 -4.75 8.65 16.77
C GLU A 138 -5.34 7.98 15.52
N LEU A 139 -4.93 8.42 14.33
CA LEU A 139 -5.37 7.83 13.08
C LEU A 139 -4.85 6.39 12.91
N ILE A 140 -3.60 6.12 13.30
CA ILE A 140 -3.03 4.77 13.31
C ILE A 140 -3.84 3.82 14.22
N ASP A 141 -4.17 4.25 15.44
CA ASP A 141 -4.98 3.43 16.35
C ASP A 141 -6.40 3.18 15.82
N ALA A 142 -7.01 4.20 15.23
CA ALA A 142 -8.34 4.10 14.63
C ALA A 142 -8.36 3.13 13.44
N LEU A 143 -7.36 3.18 12.56
CA LEU A 143 -7.23 2.30 11.38
C LEU A 143 -6.71 0.89 11.70
N GLY A 144 -6.08 0.71 12.87
CA GLY A 144 -5.45 -0.55 13.27
C GLY A 144 -6.25 -1.29 14.35
N ALA A 145 -5.76 -1.24 15.60
CA ALA A 145 -6.29 -2.05 16.69
C ALA A 145 -7.79 -1.82 16.99
N SER A 146 -8.33 -0.65 16.65
CA SER A 146 -9.77 -0.36 16.79
C SER A 146 -10.64 -1.07 15.75
N MET A 147 -10.05 -1.58 14.67
CA MET A 147 -10.72 -2.34 13.61
C MET A 147 -10.66 -3.86 13.78
N LYS A 148 -10.39 -4.38 14.99
CA LYS A 148 -10.41 -5.83 15.26
C LYS A 148 -11.68 -6.55 14.82
N TRP A 149 -12.80 -5.84 14.83
CA TRP A 149 -14.10 -6.36 14.38
C TRP A 149 -14.15 -6.71 12.89
N LEU A 150 -13.24 -6.20 12.05
CA LEU A 150 -13.13 -6.58 10.63
C LEU A 150 -12.89 -8.07 10.43
N GLY A 151 -12.26 -8.75 11.41
CA GLY A 151 -12.05 -10.20 11.35
C GLY A 151 -13.35 -11.02 11.26
N ASN A 152 -14.51 -10.41 11.49
CA ASN A 152 -15.82 -11.05 11.36
C ASN A 152 -16.62 -10.57 10.14
N VAL A 153 -16.04 -9.70 9.30
CA VAL A 153 -16.72 -9.17 8.12
C VAL A 153 -16.59 -10.17 6.97
N PRO A 154 -17.70 -10.54 6.30
CA PRO A 154 -17.65 -11.39 5.12
C PRO A 154 -16.66 -10.85 4.06
N GLY A 155 -15.85 -11.75 3.52
CA GLY A 155 -14.84 -11.41 2.53
C GLY A 155 -13.59 -10.69 3.03
N TYR A 156 -13.50 -10.29 4.30
CA TYR A 156 -12.28 -9.69 4.84
C TYR A 156 -11.16 -10.73 4.92
N ARG A 157 -9.99 -10.41 4.35
CA ARG A 157 -8.79 -11.26 4.45
C ARG A 157 -7.74 -10.69 5.40
N SER A 158 -7.35 -9.44 5.19
CA SER A 158 -6.33 -8.79 6.01
C SER A 158 -6.38 -7.27 5.90
N HIS A 159 -5.71 -6.59 6.82
CA HIS A 159 -5.24 -5.24 6.57
C HIS A 159 -3.92 -4.96 7.28
N THR A 160 -3.17 -4.02 6.72
CA THR A 160 -1.92 -3.50 7.23
C THR A 160 -2.04 -1.98 7.32
N VAL A 161 -1.62 -1.41 8.45
CA VAL A 161 -1.53 0.05 8.65
C VAL A 161 -0.07 0.45 8.61
N MET A 162 0.20 1.49 7.84
CA MET A 162 1.54 1.98 7.55
C MET A 162 1.64 3.45 7.96
N ARG A 163 2.60 3.77 8.83
CA ARG A 163 2.92 5.15 9.22
C ARG A 163 3.75 5.78 8.11
N GLY A 164 3.31 6.90 7.55
CA GLY A 164 4.12 7.70 6.63
C GLY A 164 5.27 8.38 7.36
N ILE A 165 6.50 8.13 6.90
CA ILE A 165 7.74 8.73 7.45
C ILE A 165 8.44 9.67 6.47
N GLY A 166 8.05 9.62 5.19
CA GLY A 166 8.57 10.51 4.14
C GLY A 166 7.84 10.28 2.82
N SER A 167 7.88 11.26 1.94
CA SER A 167 7.23 11.14 0.63
C SER A 167 7.86 12.03 -0.43
N ARG A 168 7.70 11.62 -1.69
CA ARG A 168 7.76 12.53 -2.85
C ARG A 168 6.36 12.58 -3.47
N GLY A 169 5.85 13.77 -3.76
CA GLY A 169 4.50 13.97 -4.32
C GLY A 169 3.38 14.20 -3.30
N TYR A 170 3.71 14.29 -2.01
CA TYR A 170 2.82 14.74 -0.94
C TYR A 170 3.63 15.44 0.15
N GLU A 171 3.10 16.53 0.69
CA GLU A 171 3.66 17.26 1.83
C GLU A 171 2.70 17.15 3.02
N GLY A 172 3.23 16.76 4.18
CA GLY A 172 2.47 16.56 5.42
C GLY A 172 2.55 15.14 5.96
N SER A 173 1.96 14.92 7.14
CA SER A 173 1.86 13.60 7.75
C SER A 173 0.74 12.79 7.11
N PHE A 174 0.93 11.48 7.02
CA PHE A 174 -0.05 10.58 6.41
C PHE A 174 -0.01 9.19 7.04
N VAL A 175 -1.07 8.43 6.80
CA VAL A 175 -1.21 7.01 7.14
C VAL A 175 -1.76 6.29 5.91
N VAL A 176 -1.25 5.10 5.62
CA VAL A 176 -1.79 4.25 4.55
C VAL A 176 -2.39 2.99 5.16
N ARG A 177 -3.59 2.62 4.70
CA ARG A 177 -4.19 1.32 4.97
C ARG A 177 -4.19 0.51 3.70
N TYR A 178 -3.63 -0.69 3.78
CA TYR A 178 -3.61 -1.69 2.72
C TYR A 178 -4.48 -2.85 3.17
N ALA A 179 -5.60 -3.12 2.51
CA ALA A 179 -6.54 -4.17 2.86
C ALA A 179 -6.71 -5.19 1.74
N GLN A 180 -6.91 -6.46 2.10
CA GLN A 180 -7.18 -7.56 1.18
C GLN A 180 -8.58 -8.11 1.44
N TRP A 181 -9.29 -8.38 0.34
CA TRP A 181 -10.64 -8.93 0.33
C TRP A 181 -10.73 -10.15 -0.58
N ASP A 182 -11.71 -11.01 -0.31
CA ASP A 182 -12.00 -12.20 -1.12
C ASP A 182 -12.38 -11.83 -2.55
N SER A 183 -13.15 -10.76 -2.72
CA SER A 183 -13.59 -10.30 -4.03
C SER A 183 -13.98 -8.83 -4.01
N ARG A 184 -14.20 -8.29 -5.21
CA ARG A 184 -14.74 -6.95 -5.41
C ARG A 184 -16.10 -6.80 -4.73
N GLU A 185 -16.99 -7.77 -4.93
CA GLU A 185 -18.37 -7.73 -4.48
C GLU A 185 -18.45 -7.66 -2.95
N GLN A 186 -17.62 -8.44 -2.24
CA GLN A 186 -17.57 -8.42 -0.77
C GLN A 186 -17.04 -7.08 -0.24
N TRP A 187 -16.04 -6.51 -0.91
CA TRP A 187 -15.57 -5.17 -0.58
C TRP A 187 -16.66 -4.11 -0.81
N GLU A 188 -17.32 -4.13 -1.96
CA GLU A 188 -18.39 -3.18 -2.30
C GLU A 188 -19.57 -3.30 -1.32
N GLU A 189 -19.98 -4.53 -0.97
CA GLU A 189 -21.03 -4.76 0.05
C GLU A 189 -20.62 -4.16 1.41
N PHE A 190 -19.38 -4.36 1.84
CA PHE A 190 -18.88 -3.73 3.06
C PHE A 190 -18.84 -2.21 2.95
N ARG A 191 -18.27 -1.66 1.86
CA ARG A 191 -18.09 -0.22 1.65
C ARG A 191 -19.44 0.50 1.64
N ASP A 192 -20.37 -0.03 0.86
CA ASP A 192 -21.65 0.60 0.54
C ASP A 192 -22.75 0.23 1.55
N PHE A 193 -22.42 -0.55 2.58
CA PHE A 193 -23.34 -0.86 3.68
C PHE A 193 -23.90 0.45 4.29
N PRO A 194 -25.23 0.61 4.42
CA PRO A 194 -25.81 1.89 4.80
C PRO A 194 -25.37 2.39 6.18
N ALA A 195 -24.99 3.67 6.27
CA ALA A 195 -24.37 4.26 7.46
C ALA A 195 -25.29 4.22 8.70
N GLU A 196 -26.59 4.39 8.49
CA GLU A 196 -27.62 4.29 9.53
C GLU A 196 -27.72 2.87 10.13
N GLN A 197 -27.30 1.85 9.38
CA GLN A 197 -27.28 0.45 9.80
C GLN A 197 -25.92 -0.01 10.30
N TRP A 198 -24.88 0.83 10.24
CA TRP A 198 -23.54 0.44 10.68
C TRP A 198 -23.53 -0.07 12.12
N PRO A 199 -22.82 -1.17 12.42
CA PRO A 199 -22.66 -1.61 13.79
C PRO A 199 -21.92 -0.55 14.61
N ALA A 200 -22.21 -0.47 15.91
CA ALA A 200 -21.64 0.56 16.78
C ALA A 200 -20.10 0.65 16.76
N PRO A 201 -19.33 -0.47 16.70
CA PRO A 201 -17.88 -0.41 16.52
C PRO A 201 -17.44 0.32 15.26
N ARG A 202 -18.09 0.06 14.11
CA ARG A 202 -17.78 0.74 12.83
C ARG A 202 -18.06 2.25 12.95
N ARG A 203 -19.23 2.64 13.45
CA ARG A 203 -19.59 4.07 13.62
C ARG A 203 -18.59 4.81 14.50
N LYS A 204 -18.20 4.21 15.63
CA LYS A 204 -17.24 4.81 16.57
C LYS A 204 -15.87 5.01 15.93
N VAL A 205 -15.39 4.01 15.17
CA VAL A 205 -14.10 4.11 14.49
C VAL A 205 -14.15 5.12 13.35
N GLN A 206 -15.19 5.09 12.53
CA GLN A 206 -15.33 6.03 11.41
C GLN A 206 -15.34 7.48 11.91
N ALA A 207 -16.07 7.77 12.99
CA ALA A 207 -16.09 9.11 13.57
C ALA A 207 -14.70 9.60 14.02
N ARG A 208 -13.82 8.70 14.51
CA ARG A 208 -12.43 9.04 14.87
C ARG A 208 -11.59 9.35 13.64
N ILE A 209 -11.73 8.54 12.58
CA ILE A 209 -11.04 8.76 11.31
C ILE A 209 -11.46 10.09 10.69
N ASP A 210 -12.76 10.35 10.59
CA ASP A 210 -13.32 11.56 10.00
C ASP A 210 -12.89 12.83 10.76
N ALA A 211 -12.73 12.73 12.09
CA ALA A 211 -12.32 13.87 12.92
C ALA A 211 -10.87 14.32 12.71
N VAL A 212 -10.00 13.46 12.18
CA VAL A 212 -8.56 13.75 12.03
C VAL A 212 -8.05 13.71 10.59
N THR A 213 -8.81 13.11 9.67
CA THR A 213 -8.40 12.99 8.26
C THR A 213 -8.51 14.34 7.56
N THR A 214 -7.40 14.82 7.00
CA THR A 214 -7.34 16.06 6.22
C THR A 214 -7.43 15.81 4.72
N ARG A 215 -7.07 14.61 4.27
CA ARG A 215 -7.16 14.18 2.88
C ARG A 215 -7.43 12.69 2.80
N TYR A 216 -8.29 12.28 1.87
CA TYR A 216 -8.58 10.87 1.63
C TYR A 216 -8.46 10.54 0.15
N ILE A 217 -7.68 9.50 -0.19
CA ILE A 217 -7.56 8.95 -1.53
C ILE A 217 -7.70 7.45 -1.43
N VAL A 218 -8.52 6.85 -2.29
CA VAL A 218 -8.68 5.41 -2.39
C VAL A 218 -8.68 4.98 -3.85
N ASN A 219 -8.09 3.81 -4.08
CA ASN A 219 -8.27 3.02 -5.28
C ASN A 219 -8.18 1.53 -4.92
N THR A 220 -8.66 0.69 -5.83
CA THR A 220 -8.68 -0.76 -5.71
C THR A 220 -7.81 -1.39 -6.79
N TYR A 221 -7.30 -2.58 -6.51
CA TYR A 221 -6.21 -3.17 -7.26
C TYR A 221 -6.28 -4.69 -7.33
N HIS A 222 -5.70 -5.24 -8.38
CA HIS A 222 -5.24 -6.64 -8.41
C HIS A 222 -3.72 -6.69 -8.41
N VAL A 223 -3.16 -7.65 -7.68
CA VAL A 223 -1.73 -7.98 -7.76
C VAL A 223 -1.46 -8.67 -9.09
N VAL A 224 -0.56 -8.13 -9.90
CA VAL A 224 -0.30 -8.64 -11.26
C VAL A 224 1.13 -9.12 -11.48
N HIS A 225 2.05 -8.82 -10.56
CA HIS A 225 3.43 -9.30 -10.62
C HIS A 225 4.10 -9.16 -9.25
N THR A 226 5.02 -10.06 -8.92
CA THR A 226 5.83 -9.93 -7.70
C THR A 226 7.18 -10.60 -7.88
N ARG A 227 8.24 -10.02 -7.30
CA ARG A 227 9.57 -10.62 -7.24
C ARG A 227 10.26 -10.25 -5.94
N SER A 228 11.08 -11.17 -5.44
CA SER A 228 11.95 -10.97 -4.27
C SER A 228 13.41 -11.14 -4.66
N ALA A 229 14.31 -10.52 -3.90
CA ALA A 229 15.73 -10.82 -3.99
C ALA A 229 15.98 -12.30 -3.66
N GLU A 230 16.97 -12.90 -4.32
CA GLU A 230 17.35 -14.31 -4.09
C GLU A 230 17.76 -14.57 -2.63
N ARG A 231 18.34 -13.54 -1.98
CA ARG A 231 18.64 -13.54 -0.56
C ARG A 231 18.03 -12.32 0.09
N THR A 232 17.17 -12.54 1.08
CA THR A 232 16.63 -11.47 1.92
C THR A 232 17.73 -10.95 2.84
N PRO A 233 18.09 -9.65 2.76
CA PRO A 233 19.02 -9.05 3.71
C PRO A 233 18.41 -8.98 5.12
N ASP A 234 19.26 -9.07 6.15
CA ASP A 234 18.80 -8.96 7.54
C ASP A 234 18.20 -7.56 7.81
N PRO A 235 17.13 -7.46 8.63
CA PRO A 235 16.58 -6.17 9.04
C PRO A 235 17.60 -5.36 9.86
N VAL A 236 17.50 -4.03 9.76
CA VAL A 236 18.30 -3.12 10.59
C VAL A 236 17.83 -3.27 12.04
N ARG A 237 18.76 -3.58 12.95
CA ARG A 237 18.49 -3.76 14.39
C ARG A 237 18.19 -2.46 15.11
#